data_AF-A0A7U9PW20-F1
#
_entry.id   AF-A0A7U9PW20-F1
#
_cell.length_a   1.000
_cell.length_b   1.000
_cell.length_c   1.000
_cell.angle_alpha   90.00
_cell.angle_beta   90.00
_cell.angle_gamma   90.00
#
_symmetry.space_group_name_H-M   'P 1'
#
loop_
_entity.id
_entity.type
_entity.pdbx_description
1 polymer ?
#
loop_
_entity_poly.entity_id
_entity_poly.type
_entity_poly.pdbx_seq_one_letter_code
_entity_poly.pdbx_strand_id
1 'polypeptide(L)'
;MDALRNTKSDFLRAWRREVLVKLAQPGKEIAQARRLARVSGGSREVLSAWSSVATAPGTAHSGTPGLQRAHLTAAIEEMCQVAVRPHWRRVHAHLASAQDFRRDAMCRDGIEALLNGLGPDIRWNAPVLEIHSAGMKHVKPNGRGLLLSPSLFLQGGAAVLPSLPGRAGSSPVLIFPDRPSGHHCSLLDEGRSSLAATSRLPQESLAALLGRTRAAILHALRDGCTNSELAEKLGSPRVR
;
A
#
# COMPACT_ATOMS: atom_id res chain seq x y z
N MET A 1 -4.10 3.66 10.18
CA MET A 1 -4.52 2.92 11.38
C MET A 1 -3.53 1.82 11.74
N ASP A 2 -3.44 0.75 10.97
CA ASP A 2 -2.55 -0.38 11.32
C ASP A 2 -1.07 0.02 11.33
N ALA A 3 -0.67 0.94 10.45
CA ALA A 3 0.66 1.55 10.44
C ALA A 3 1.07 2.20 11.78
N LEU A 4 0.10 2.76 12.51
CA LEU A 4 0.32 3.37 13.83
C LEU A 4 0.48 2.33 14.93
N ARG A 5 -0.06 1.14 14.75
CA ARG A 5 -0.06 0.05 15.74
C ARG A 5 1.07 -0.94 15.52
N ASN A 6 1.46 -1.16 14.27
CA ASN A 6 2.46 -2.18 13.92
C ASN A 6 3.87 -1.73 14.32
N THR A 7 4.36 -2.20 15.46
CA THR A 7 5.72 -1.86 15.94
C THR A 7 6.85 -2.51 15.15
N LYS A 8 6.57 -3.55 14.38
CA LYS A 8 7.58 -4.35 13.65
C LYS A 8 8.15 -3.65 12.42
N SER A 9 7.46 -2.64 11.90
CA SER A 9 7.93 -1.87 10.74
C SER A 9 8.90 -0.76 11.18
N ASP A 10 10.17 -0.92 10.84
CA ASP A 10 11.23 0.07 11.08
C ASP A 10 11.09 1.28 10.17
N PHE A 11 10.66 1.07 8.93
CA PHE A 11 10.43 2.13 7.94
C PHE A 11 9.47 3.22 8.46
N LEU A 12 8.41 2.82 9.18
CA LEU A 12 7.40 3.74 9.71
C LEU A 12 7.68 4.19 11.14
N ARG A 13 8.81 3.82 11.74
CA ARG A 13 9.08 4.06 13.18
C ARG A 13 9.13 5.55 13.52
N ALA A 14 9.88 6.34 12.75
CA ALA A 14 10.02 7.79 12.96
C ALA A 14 8.67 8.50 12.75
N TRP A 15 8.04 8.25 11.60
CA TRP A 15 6.70 8.73 11.29
C TRP A 15 5.68 8.41 12.38
N ARG A 16 5.65 7.16 12.87
CA ARG A 16 4.71 6.73 13.92
C ARG A 16 4.93 7.52 15.21
N ARG A 17 6.20 7.71 15.61
CA ARG A 17 6.55 8.48 16.81
C ARG A 17 6.03 9.91 16.69
N GLU A 18 6.31 10.56 15.56
CA GLU A 18 5.84 11.93 15.30
C GLU A 18 4.32 12.05 15.34
N VAL A 19 3.62 11.15 14.64
CA VAL A 19 2.15 11.15 14.62
C VAL A 19 1.57 10.89 16.01
N LEU A 20 2.12 9.95 16.78
CA LEU A 20 1.66 9.68 18.14
C LEU A 20 1.87 10.89 19.08
N VAL A 21 2.98 11.62 18.94
CA VAL A 21 3.22 12.87 19.69
C VAL A 21 2.18 13.93 19.33
N LYS A 22 1.91 14.15 18.03
CA LYS A 22 0.86 15.09 17.59
C LYS A 22 -0.53 14.67 18.08
N LEU A 23 -0.83 13.37 18.02
CA LEU A 23 -2.07 12.81 18.56
C LEU A 23 -2.16 12.94 20.09
N ALA A 24 -1.08 13.17 20.83
CA ALA A 24 -1.12 13.39 22.28
C ALA A 24 -1.39 14.85 22.68
N GLN A 25 -1.23 15.83 21.77
CA GLN A 25 -1.39 17.26 22.07
C GLN A 25 -2.87 17.68 22.22
N PRO A 26 -3.28 18.30 23.34
CA PRO A 26 -4.68 18.66 23.57
C PRO A 26 -5.19 19.67 22.52
N GLY A 27 -6.34 19.39 21.89
CA GLY A 27 -6.95 20.23 20.86
C GLY A 27 -8.22 19.59 20.27
N LYS A 28 -9.21 20.41 19.88
CA LYS A 28 -10.48 19.94 19.27
C LYS A 28 -10.22 19.26 17.93
N GLU A 29 -9.29 19.78 17.14
CA GLU A 29 -8.92 19.30 15.81
C GLU A 29 -8.19 17.95 15.79
N ILE A 30 -7.92 17.32 16.93
CA ILE A 30 -7.26 15.99 16.99
C ILE A 30 -8.11 14.98 17.79
N ALA A 31 -9.30 15.40 18.25
CA ALA A 31 -10.16 14.59 19.09
C ALA A 31 -10.75 13.38 18.35
N GLN A 32 -11.10 13.51 17.07
CA GLN A 32 -11.72 12.43 16.31
C GLN A 32 -10.68 11.44 15.78
N ALA A 33 -9.52 11.93 15.33
CA ALA A 33 -8.36 11.12 14.94
C ALA A 33 -7.90 10.22 16.09
N ARG A 34 -7.91 10.71 17.33
CA ARG A 34 -7.63 9.91 18.53
C ARG A 34 -8.62 8.77 18.76
N ARG A 35 -9.91 8.97 18.46
CA ARG A 35 -10.92 7.92 18.58
C ARG A 35 -10.63 6.81 17.57
N LEU A 36 -10.33 7.18 16.32
CA LEU A 36 -9.89 6.22 15.31
C LEU A 36 -8.65 5.46 15.73
N ALA A 37 -7.61 6.16 16.21
CA ALA A 37 -6.36 5.55 16.68
C ALA A 37 -6.59 4.40 17.69
N ARG A 38 -7.69 4.48 18.48
CA ARG A 38 -8.07 3.52 19.51
C ARG A 38 -8.97 2.36 19.05
N VAL A 39 -9.55 2.39 17.84
CA VAL A 39 -10.36 1.30 17.28
C VAL A 39 -9.55 0.00 17.16
N SER A 40 -9.98 -1.04 17.89
CA SER A 40 -9.22 -2.29 18.09
C SER A 40 -9.08 -3.14 16.83
N GLY A 41 -10.08 -3.17 15.93
CA GLY A 41 -10.07 -3.95 14.70
C GLY A 41 -9.36 -3.30 13.50
N GLY A 42 -8.64 -2.19 13.74
CA GLY A 42 -7.70 -1.64 12.77
C GLY A 42 -8.36 -1.12 11.49
N SER A 43 -7.64 -1.18 10.36
CA SER A 43 -8.17 -0.69 9.08
C SER A 43 -9.36 -1.50 8.57
N ARG A 44 -9.41 -2.81 8.84
CA ARG A 44 -10.48 -3.70 8.39
C ARG A 44 -11.83 -3.36 9.02
N GLU A 45 -11.85 -3.10 10.33
CA GLU A 45 -13.07 -2.69 11.03
C GLU A 45 -13.54 -1.31 10.54
N VAL A 46 -12.63 -0.34 10.42
CA VAL A 46 -12.92 0.98 9.84
C VAL A 46 -13.50 0.86 8.42
N LEU A 47 -12.92 0.00 7.59
CA LEU A 47 -13.35 -0.18 6.21
C LEU A 47 -14.69 -0.91 6.12
N SER A 48 -14.93 -1.88 7.00
CA SER A 48 -16.23 -2.56 7.13
C SER A 48 -17.33 -1.60 7.58
N ALA A 49 -17.07 -0.72 8.55
CA ALA A 49 -18.00 0.31 9.00
C ALA A 49 -18.27 1.35 7.90
N TRP A 50 -17.27 1.68 7.10
CA TRP A 50 -17.44 2.58 5.96
C TRP A 50 -18.25 1.93 4.83
N SER A 51 -18.09 0.62 4.59
CA SER A 51 -18.81 -0.13 3.57
C SER A 51 -20.22 -0.56 3.99
N SER A 52 -20.45 -0.94 5.24
CA SER A 52 -21.75 -1.43 5.72
C SER A 52 -22.82 -0.33 5.67
N VAL A 53 -22.42 0.92 5.87
CA VAL A 53 -23.30 2.09 5.71
C VAL A 53 -23.80 2.27 4.26
N ALA A 54 -23.12 1.70 3.25
CA ALA A 54 -23.59 1.71 1.86
C ALA A 54 -24.60 0.59 1.55
N THR A 55 -24.81 -0.36 2.46
CA THR A 55 -25.62 -1.58 2.24
C THR A 55 -26.51 -1.85 3.44
N ALA A 56 -27.55 -1.03 3.65
CA ALA A 56 -28.92 -1.42 4.07
C ALA A 56 -29.74 -0.23 4.59
N PRO A 57 -30.99 -0.04 4.13
CA PRO A 57 -32.10 0.32 5.00
C PRO A 57 -32.56 -0.94 5.75
N GLY A 58 -32.43 -0.95 7.08
CA GLY A 58 -33.05 -1.96 7.94
C GLY A 58 -32.29 -3.27 8.10
N THR A 59 -31.52 -3.39 9.19
CA THR A 59 -31.64 -4.46 10.20
C THR A 59 -30.56 -4.24 11.26
N ALA A 60 -31.01 -4.12 12.50
CA ALA A 60 -30.15 -3.96 13.66
C ALA A 60 -29.35 -5.26 13.88
N HIS A 61 -28.02 -5.15 13.86
CA HIS A 61 -27.14 -6.09 14.55
C HIS A 61 -26.22 -5.30 15.47
N SER A 62 -26.22 -5.73 16.72
CA SER A 62 -25.53 -5.15 17.87
C SER A 62 -24.01 -5.11 17.63
N GLY A 63 -23.42 -3.92 17.67
CA GLY A 63 -21.99 -3.71 17.61
C GLY A 63 -21.65 -2.22 17.61
N THR A 64 -21.33 -1.69 18.79
CA THR A 64 -20.81 -0.34 19.10
C THR A 64 -21.66 0.84 18.57
N PRO A 65 -22.16 1.75 19.43
CA PRO A 65 -22.95 2.90 18.95
C PRO A 65 -22.16 3.76 17.96
N GLY A 66 -22.68 3.76 16.73
CA GLY A 66 -22.47 4.66 15.61
C GLY A 66 -21.35 5.69 15.71
N LEU A 67 -20.24 5.41 15.05
CA LEU A 67 -19.67 6.46 14.22
C LEU A 67 -20.61 6.63 13.02
N GLN A 68 -21.59 7.53 13.16
CA GLN A 68 -22.35 8.03 12.02
C GLN A 68 -21.34 8.37 10.90
N ARG A 69 -21.67 8.07 9.64
CA ARG A 69 -20.75 8.21 8.49
C ARG A 69 -19.98 9.53 8.50
N ALA A 70 -20.65 10.63 8.85
CA ALA A 70 -20.04 11.96 8.97
C ALA A 70 -18.92 12.02 10.02
N HIS A 71 -19.13 11.44 11.21
CA HIS A 71 -18.10 11.37 12.26
C HIS A 71 -16.94 10.47 11.85
N LEU A 72 -17.19 9.38 11.13
CA LEU A 72 -16.13 8.52 10.61
C LEU A 72 -15.29 9.25 9.54
N THR A 73 -15.95 9.89 8.57
CA THR A 73 -15.28 10.67 7.53
C THR A 73 -14.45 11.80 8.13
N ALA A 74 -15.03 12.60 9.02
CA ALA A 74 -14.32 13.69 9.70
C ALA A 74 -13.09 13.17 10.46
N ALA A 75 -13.23 12.04 11.16
CA ALA A 75 -12.11 11.44 11.87
C ALA A 75 -10.99 10.95 10.92
N ILE A 76 -11.36 10.37 9.76
CA ILE A 76 -10.40 9.93 8.74
C ILE A 76 -9.68 11.13 8.13
N GLU A 77 -10.42 12.20 7.81
CA GLU A 77 -9.86 13.43 7.27
C GLU A 77 -8.86 14.06 8.24
N GLU A 78 -9.25 14.17 9.52
CA GLU A 78 -8.40 14.68 10.60
C GLU A 78 -7.12 13.84 10.75
N MET A 79 -7.25 12.52 10.74
CA MET A 79 -6.11 11.61 10.76
C MET A 79 -5.20 11.80 9.53
N CYS A 80 -5.79 11.97 8.34
CA CYS A 80 -5.04 12.26 7.12
C CYS A 80 -4.30 13.60 7.19
N GLN A 81 -4.92 14.64 7.77
CA GLN A 81 -4.28 15.94 7.98
C GLN A 81 -3.06 15.85 8.88
N VAL A 82 -3.15 15.09 9.98
CA VAL A 82 -2.03 14.95 10.91
C VAL A 82 -0.95 14.00 10.39
N ALA A 83 -1.35 12.86 9.81
CA ALA A 83 -0.45 11.74 9.56
C ALA A 83 0.06 11.62 8.12
N VAL A 84 -0.67 12.15 7.13
CA VAL A 84 -0.34 11.94 5.71
C VAL A 84 0.01 13.25 5.02
N ARG A 85 -0.79 14.30 5.23
CA ARG A 85 -0.62 15.60 4.56
C ARG A 85 0.77 16.23 4.69
N PRO A 86 1.46 16.16 5.84
CA PRO A 86 2.82 16.72 5.97
C PRO A 86 3.81 16.08 4.98
N HIS A 87 3.60 14.81 4.62
CA HIS A 87 4.49 14.07 3.73
C HIS A 87 3.89 13.85 2.33
N TRP A 88 2.71 14.43 2.03
CA TRP A 88 1.92 14.09 0.85
C TRP A 88 2.70 14.20 -0.46
N ARG A 89 3.49 15.28 -0.63
CA ARG A 89 4.31 15.46 -1.84
C ARG A 89 5.28 14.30 -2.08
N ARG A 90 5.95 13.82 -1.02
CA ARG A 90 6.92 12.72 -1.08
C ARG A 90 6.23 11.38 -1.30
N VAL A 91 5.15 11.13 -0.57
CA VAL A 91 4.30 9.93 -0.73
C VAL A 91 3.74 9.84 -2.15
N HIS A 92 3.20 10.95 -2.67
CA HIS A 92 2.63 10.99 -4.01
C HIS A 92 3.69 10.76 -5.09
N ALA A 93 4.86 11.40 -4.99
CA ALA A 93 5.95 11.18 -5.94
C ALA A 93 6.42 9.72 -5.97
N HIS A 94 6.54 9.08 -4.79
CA HIS A 94 6.86 7.65 -4.68
C HIS A 94 5.79 6.78 -5.35
N LEU A 95 4.52 6.99 -5.03
CA LEU A 95 3.43 6.19 -5.60
C LEU A 95 3.22 6.45 -7.10
N ALA A 96 3.55 7.63 -7.61
CA ALA A 96 3.55 7.92 -9.04
C ALA A 96 4.67 7.13 -9.74
N SER A 97 5.89 7.17 -9.21
CA SER A 97 7.01 6.38 -9.73
C SER A 97 6.72 4.87 -9.69
N ALA A 98 6.07 4.40 -8.62
CA ALA A 98 5.66 3.00 -8.47
C ALA A 98 4.57 2.58 -9.47
N GLN A 99 3.72 3.52 -9.91
CA GLN A 99 2.76 3.30 -11.00
C GLN A 99 3.47 3.25 -12.35
N ASP A 100 4.37 4.19 -12.64
CA ASP A 100 5.12 4.23 -13.90
C ASP A 100 5.94 2.95 -14.10
N PHE A 101 6.63 2.49 -13.05
CA PHE A 101 7.36 1.22 -13.07
C PHE A 101 6.47 0.02 -13.46
N ARG A 102 5.24 -0.02 -12.94
CA ARG A 102 4.27 -1.09 -13.22
C ARG A 102 3.66 -0.99 -14.61
N ARG A 103 3.41 0.23 -15.09
CA ARG A 103 2.97 0.47 -16.47
C ARG A 103 4.04 0.00 -17.45
N ASP A 104 5.29 0.33 -17.16
CA ASP A 104 6.44 -0.12 -17.94
C ASP A 104 6.57 -1.64 -17.97
N ALA A 105 6.47 -2.31 -16.81
CA ALA A 105 6.50 -3.77 -16.73
C ALA A 105 5.35 -4.41 -17.53
N MET A 106 4.15 -3.84 -17.44
CA MET A 106 3.01 -4.28 -18.24
C MET A 106 3.25 -4.15 -19.74
N CYS A 107 3.77 -3.00 -20.18
CA CYS A 107 4.02 -2.74 -21.61
C CYS A 107 5.16 -3.59 -22.18
N ARG A 108 6.20 -3.88 -21.38
CA ARG A 108 7.36 -4.65 -21.84
C ARG A 108 7.16 -6.16 -21.71
N ASP A 109 6.67 -6.61 -20.56
CA ASP A 109 6.73 -8.00 -20.13
C ASP A 109 5.33 -8.63 -19.98
N GLY A 110 4.27 -7.83 -20.19
CA GLY A 110 2.88 -8.28 -20.18
C GLY A 110 2.24 -8.35 -18.78
N ILE A 111 0.99 -8.80 -18.76
CA ILE A 111 0.15 -8.80 -17.55
C ILE A 111 0.63 -9.77 -16.48
N GLU A 112 1.17 -10.92 -16.87
CA GLU A 112 1.64 -11.94 -15.93
C GLU A 112 2.86 -11.45 -15.16
N ALA A 113 3.78 -10.77 -15.85
CA ALA A 113 4.94 -10.14 -15.23
C ALA A 113 4.53 -9.02 -14.26
N LEU A 114 3.56 -8.17 -14.65
CA LEU A 114 3.00 -7.15 -13.77
C LEU A 114 2.39 -7.78 -12.50
N LEU A 115 1.51 -8.78 -12.66
CA LEU A 115 0.76 -9.38 -11.55
C LEU A 115 1.66 -10.14 -10.58
N ASN A 116 2.62 -10.91 -11.09
CA ASN A 116 3.63 -11.60 -10.27
C ASN A 116 4.65 -10.64 -9.64
N GLY A 117 4.75 -9.40 -10.13
CA GLY A 117 5.62 -8.35 -9.58
C GLY A 117 4.98 -7.52 -8.47
N LEU A 118 3.74 -7.81 -8.05
CA LEU A 118 3.03 -7.00 -7.05
C LEU A 118 3.44 -7.29 -5.60
N GLY A 119 4.05 -8.43 -5.34
CA GLY A 119 4.56 -8.79 -4.02
C GLY A 119 4.55 -10.32 -3.80
N PRO A 120 5.21 -10.78 -2.72
CA PRO A 120 5.43 -12.21 -2.47
C PRO A 120 4.12 -12.99 -2.18
N ASP A 121 3.10 -12.31 -1.67
CA ASP A 121 1.81 -12.91 -1.33
C ASP A 121 0.84 -12.96 -2.51
N ILE A 122 1.24 -12.51 -3.71
CA ILE A 122 0.40 -12.42 -4.89
C ILE A 122 0.97 -13.32 -5.99
N ARG A 123 0.17 -14.25 -6.48
CA ARG A 123 0.58 -15.20 -7.53
C ARG A 123 -0.45 -15.26 -8.64
N TRP A 124 0.00 -15.12 -9.87
CA TRP A 124 -0.82 -15.31 -11.06
C TRP A 124 -0.76 -16.77 -11.51
N ASN A 125 -1.90 -17.46 -11.38
CA ASN A 125 -2.14 -18.81 -11.87
C ASN A 125 -3.31 -18.74 -12.86
N ALA A 126 -3.02 -18.40 -14.11
CA ALA A 126 -4.03 -18.08 -15.12
C ALA A 126 -5.21 -19.10 -15.11
N PRO A 127 -6.47 -18.63 -15.06
CA PRO A 127 -6.95 -17.25 -15.11
C PRO A 127 -7.18 -16.59 -13.72
N VAL A 128 -6.59 -17.14 -12.66
CA VAL A 128 -6.84 -16.75 -11.26
C VAL A 128 -5.64 -16.00 -10.67
N LEU A 129 -5.92 -14.88 -10.01
CA LEU A 129 -4.95 -14.18 -9.17
C LEU A 129 -5.14 -14.62 -7.72
N GLU A 130 -4.19 -15.40 -7.21
CA GLU A 130 -4.17 -15.87 -5.83
C GLU A 130 -3.49 -14.85 -4.93
N ILE A 131 -4.11 -14.57 -3.79
CA ILE A 131 -3.58 -13.61 -2.82
C ILE A 131 -3.63 -14.27 -1.44
N HIS A 132 -2.46 -14.45 -0.85
CA HIS A 132 -2.33 -15.05 0.47
C HIS A 132 -2.64 -14.01 1.55
N SER A 133 -3.93 -13.87 1.89
CA SER A 133 -4.40 -12.94 2.93
C SER A 133 -5.46 -13.57 3.81
N ALA A 134 -5.46 -13.21 5.09
CA ALA A 134 -6.40 -13.70 6.08
C ALA A 134 -7.86 -13.34 5.72
N GLY A 135 -8.66 -14.36 5.40
CA GLY A 135 -10.11 -14.27 5.24
C GLY A 135 -10.60 -13.81 3.87
N MET A 136 -9.91 -14.14 2.78
CA MET A 136 -10.38 -13.85 1.42
C MET A 136 -11.51 -14.80 0.98
N LYS A 137 -12.52 -14.20 0.35
CA LYS A 137 -13.53 -14.87 -0.47
C LYS A 137 -13.10 -14.78 -1.94
N HIS A 138 -13.51 -15.73 -2.76
CA HIS A 138 -13.31 -15.68 -4.21
C HIS A 138 -14.06 -14.46 -4.80
N VAL A 139 -13.34 -13.52 -5.41
CA VAL A 139 -13.91 -12.32 -6.04
C VAL A 139 -13.84 -12.47 -7.55
N LYS A 140 -14.98 -12.47 -8.23
CA LYS A 140 -15.03 -12.44 -9.69
C LYS A 140 -15.16 -11.01 -10.20
N PRO A 141 -14.22 -10.54 -11.06
CA PRO A 141 -14.33 -9.24 -11.70
C PRO A 141 -15.58 -9.08 -12.58
N ASN A 142 -16.14 -10.18 -13.12
CA ASN A 142 -17.31 -10.17 -14.00
C ASN A 142 -17.19 -9.15 -15.15
N GLY A 143 -16.04 -9.14 -15.84
CA GLY A 143 -15.77 -8.21 -16.94
C GLY A 143 -15.42 -6.78 -16.52
N ARG A 144 -15.50 -6.43 -15.23
CA ARG A 144 -15.19 -5.07 -14.75
C ARG A 144 -13.69 -4.76 -14.67
N GLY A 145 -12.83 -5.75 -14.92
CA GLY A 145 -11.38 -5.63 -14.70
C GLY A 145 -10.98 -5.58 -13.22
N LEU A 146 -9.69 -5.32 -12.96
CA LEU A 146 -9.10 -5.22 -11.63
C LEU A 146 -8.31 -3.92 -11.54
N LEU A 147 -8.56 -3.13 -10.49
CA LEU A 147 -7.78 -1.93 -10.20
C LEU A 147 -6.62 -2.25 -9.26
N LEU A 148 -5.43 -1.74 -9.58
CA LEU A 148 -4.22 -1.90 -8.78
C LEU A 148 -3.95 -0.61 -8.00
N SER A 149 -3.81 -0.72 -6.68
CA SER A 149 -3.61 0.42 -5.78
C SER A 149 -2.40 0.18 -4.88
N PRO A 150 -1.22 0.77 -5.19
CA PRO A 150 -0.07 0.69 -4.32
C PRO A 150 -0.33 1.47 -3.02
N SER A 151 0.14 0.93 -1.89
CA SER A 151 -0.04 1.56 -0.58
C SER A 151 1.23 1.54 0.26
N LEU A 152 1.70 2.74 0.62
CA LEU A 152 2.84 2.92 1.52
C LEU A 152 2.53 2.45 2.96
N PHE A 153 1.30 2.68 3.40
CA PHE A 153 0.88 2.49 4.79
C PHE A 153 0.21 1.15 5.06
N LEU A 154 -0.08 0.34 4.04
CA LEU A 154 -0.64 -1.00 4.23
C LEU A 154 0.33 -1.85 5.05
N GLN A 155 -0.19 -2.48 6.11
CA GLN A 155 0.58 -3.38 6.97
C GLN A 155 0.15 -4.82 6.70
N GLY A 156 1.11 -5.74 6.66
CA GLY A 156 0.85 -7.14 6.30
C GLY A 156 0.79 -7.34 4.78
N GLY A 157 0.09 -8.39 4.36
CA GLY A 157 -0.09 -8.75 2.95
C GLY A 157 -1.12 -7.90 2.21
N ALA A 158 -1.32 -8.21 0.94
CA ALA A 158 -2.26 -7.49 0.09
C ALA A 158 -3.73 -7.68 0.51
N ALA A 159 -4.56 -6.68 0.21
CA ALA A 159 -5.98 -6.65 0.55
C ALA A 159 -6.84 -6.41 -0.70
N VAL A 160 -8.02 -7.01 -0.77
CA VAL A 160 -8.96 -6.83 -1.89
C VAL A 160 -10.23 -6.15 -1.39
N LEU A 161 -10.61 -5.08 -2.09
CA LEU A 161 -11.93 -4.46 -1.99
C LEU A 161 -12.80 -4.96 -3.14
N PRO A 162 -13.86 -5.75 -2.89
CA PRO A 162 -14.72 -6.29 -3.96
C PRO A 162 -15.45 -5.20 -4.77
N SER A 163 -15.70 -4.06 -4.13
CA SER A 163 -16.26 -2.84 -4.71
C SER A 163 -15.87 -1.63 -3.88
N LEU A 164 -15.79 -0.46 -4.52
CA LEU A 164 -15.64 0.82 -3.84
C LEU A 164 -16.91 1.15 -3.04
N PRO A 165 -16.77 1.60 -1.77
CA PRO A 165 -17.91 2.00 -0.95
C PRO A 165 -18.80 3.04 -1.66
N GLY A 166 -20.11 2.80 -1.69
CA GLY A 166 -21.08 3.69 -2.35
C GLY A 166 -21.11 3.59 -3.88
N ARG A 167 -20.33 2.69 -4.49
CA ARG A 167 -20.34 2.47 -5.94
C ARG A 167 -20.54 0.98 -6.25
N ALA A 168 -21.80 0.56 -6.21
CA ALA A 168 -22.20 -0.78 -6.64
C ALA A 168 -21.72 -1.04 -8.08
N GLY A 169 -21.19 -2.25 -8.34
CA GLY A 169 -20.67 -2.61 -9.66
C GLY A 169 -19.32 -1.99 -10.05
N SER A 170 -18.62 -1.27 -9.17
CA SER A 170 -17.24 -0.85 -9.43
C SER A 170 -16.28 -2.04 -9.54
N SER A 171 -15.18 -1.88 -10.29
CA SER A 171 -14.14 -2.90 -10.38
C SER A 171 -13.55 -3.22 -9.00
N PRO A 172 -13.23 -4.48 -8.69
CA PRO A 172 -12.48 -4.80 -7.49
C PRO A 172 -11.15 -4.05 -7.47
N VAL A 173 -10.69 -3.67 -6.28
CA VAL A 173 -9.42 -2.99 -6.06
C VAL A 173 -8.50 -3.89 -5.26
N LEU A 174 -7.34 -4.23 -5.83
CA LEU A 174 -6.22 -4.86 -5.15
C LEU A 174 -5.31 -3.78 -4.56
N ILE A 175 -5.28 -3.72 -3.23
CA ILE A 175 -4.38 -2.85 -2.48
C ILE A 175 -3.18 -3.69 -2.04
N PHE A 176 -1.98 -3.30 -2.41
CA PHE A 176 -0.76 -4.05 -2.08
C PHE A 176 0.30 -3.12 -1.46
N PRO A 177 1.19 -3.64 -0.61
CA PRO A 177 2.20 -2.83 0.03
C PRO A 177 3.24 -2.39 -1.01
N ASP A 178 3.55 -1.10 -1.05
CA ASP A 178 4.60 -0.55 -1.89
C ASP A 178 5.43 0.43 -1.07
N ARG A 179 6.62 -0.02 -0.65
CA ARG A 179 7.54 0.73 0.20
C ARG A 179 8.89 0.80 -0.48
N PRO A 180 9.59 1.93 -0.39
CA PRO A 180 10.93 2.01 -0.95
C PRO A 180 11.86 1.03 -0.21
N SER A 181 12.56 0.20 -0.98
CA SER A 181 13.51 -0.78 -0.45
C SER A 181 14.87 -0.10 -0.17
N GLY A 182 15.35 -0.19 1.09
CA GLY A 182 16.67 0.32 1.51
C GLY A 182 16.73 0.88 2.95
N HIS A 183 17.90 0.75 3.59
CA HIS A 183 18.14 1.11 5.00
C HIS A 183 18.12 2.62 5.31
N HIS A 184 18.07 3.49 4.29
CA HIS A 184 18.23 4.94 4.41
C HIS A 184 17.11 5.74 3.71
N CYS A 185 15.88 5.20 3.64
CA CYS A 185 14.78 5.95 3.02
C CYS A 185 14.15 6.96 3.98
N SER A 186 14.63 8.20 3.91
CA SER A 186 14.13 9.41 4.58
C SER A 186 12.76 9.90 4.05
N LEU A 187 11.96 9.05 3.39
CA LEU A 187 10.70 9.46 2.73
C LEU A 187 9.76 10.17 3.71
N LEU A 188 9.76 9.75 4.97
CA LEU A 188 8.93 10.30 6.04
C LEU A 188 9.74 10.98 7.17
N ASP A 189 11.06 11.09 7.03
CA ASP A 189 11.91 11.78 8.02
C ASP A 189 11.98 13.27 7.63
N GLU A 190 11.53 14.16 8.52
CA GLU A 190 11.56 15.62 8.33
C GLU A 190 12.94 16.21 8.69
N GLY A 191 13.75 15.51 9.50
CA GLY A 191 14.95 16.07 10.15
C GLY A 191 16.26 15.98 9.36
N ARG A 192 16.27 15.32 8.20
CA ARG A 192 17.50 15.10 7.39
C ARG A 192 17.43 15.62 5.95
N SER A 193 16.51 16.53 5.67
CA SER A 193 16.41 17.18 4.36
C SER A 193 17.12 18.53 4.36
N SER A 194 18.45 18.50 4.44
CA SER A 194 19.29 19.55 3.86
C SER A 194 20.48 18.90 3.18
N LEU A 195 20.20 18.13 2.12
CA LEU A 195 21.12 18.04 1.00
C LEU A 195 20.35 17.57 -0.24
N ALA A 196 20.19 18.53 -1.16
CA ALA A 196 19.91 18.38 -2.58
C ALA A 196 18.69 17.54 -2.99
N ALA A 197 17.65 18.27 -3.42
CA ALA A 197 16.63 17.84 -4.37
C ALA A 197 17.21 17.57 -5.77
N THR A 198 18.22 16.71 -5.86
CA THR A 198 18.77 16.18 -7.12
C THR A 198 18.94 14.67 -7.00
N SER A 199 17.82 13.96 -6.97
CA SER A 199 17.83 12.57 -7.41
C SER A 199 16.70 12.42 -8.42
N ARG A 200 17.02 12.74 -9.68
CA ARG A 200 16.39 12.03 -10.79
C ARG A 200 16.68 10.56 -10.53
N LEU A 201 15.62 9.85 -10.14
CA LEU A 201 15.43 8.41 -10.09
C LEU A 201 16.75 7.59 -10.07
N PRO A 202 17.05 6.88 -8.96
CA PRO A 202 18.12 5.88 -8.93
C PRO A 202 18.07 4.91 -10.12
N GLN A 203 16.90 4.64 -10.68
CA GLN A 203 16.70 3.75 -11.81
C GLN A 203 17.29 4.28 -13.14
N GLU A 204 17.12 5.57 -13.44
CA GLU A 204 17.66 6.17 -14.67
C GLU A 204 19.17 6.35 -14.57
N SER A 205 19.65 6.78 -13.40
CA SER A 205 21.08 6.92 -13.12
C SER A 205 21.79 5.57 -13.09
N LEU A 206 21.18 4.52 -12.52
CA LEU A 206 21.74 3.17 -12.51
C LEU A 206 21.66 2.49 -13.89
N ALA A 207 20.59 2.72 -14.65
CA ALA A 207 20.48 2.23 -16.03
C ALA A 207 21.48 2.89 -16.98
N ALA A 208 21.78 4.18 -16.77
CA ALA A 208 22.82 4.90 -17.50
C ALA A 208 24.23 4.40 -17.12
N LEU A 209 24.47 4.02 -15.87
CA LEU A 209 25.79 3.62 -15.38
C LEU A 209 26.12 2.13 -15.60
N LEU A 210 25.14 1.24 -15.45
CA LEU A 210 25.33 -0.22 -15.46
C LEU A 210 24.63 -0.92 -16.63
N GLY A 211 23.85 -0.19 -17.42
CA GLY A 211 22.98 -0.74 -18.44
C GLY A 211 21.63 -1.20 -17.87
N ARG A 212 20.58 -1.03 -18.67
CA ARG A 212 19.17 -1.28 -18.29
C ARG A 212 18.94 -2.66 -17.66
N THR A 213 19.56 -3.71 -18.18
CA THR A 213 19.41 -5.09 -17.70
C THR A 213 20.02 -5.30 -16.32
N ARG A 214 21.20 -4.74 -16.03
CA ARG A 214 21.85 -4.89 -14.72
C ARG A 214 21.16 -4.03 -13.65
N ALA A 215 20.64 -2.86 -14.03
CA ALA A 215 19.81 -2.06 -13.15
C ALA A 215 18.54 -2.82 -12.74
N ALA A 216 17.85 -3.47 -13.69
CA ALA A 216 16.67 -4.28 -13.41
C ALA A 216 16.97 -5.47 -12.48
N ILE A 217 18.10 -6.15 -12.67
CA ILE A 217 18.53 -7.27 -11.81
C ILE A 217 18.84 -6.78 -10.38
N LEU A 218 19.58 -5.68 -10.23
CA LEU A 218 19.89 -5.11 -8.92
C LEU A 218 18.63 -4.65 -8.18
N HIS A 219 17.61 -4.18 -8.91
CA HIS A 219 16.30 -3.88 -8.34
C HIS A 219 15.57 -5.14 -7.86
N ALA A 220 15.54 -6.21 -8.65
CA ALA A 220 14.93 -7.48 -8.25
C ALA A 220 15.61 -8.09 -7.01
N LEU A 221 16.93 -7.96 -6.91
CA LEU A 221 17.69 -8.39 -5.72
C LEU A 221 17.41 -7.50 -4.50
N ARG A 222 17.15 -6.20 -4.70
CA ARG A 222 16.83 -5.24 -3.63
C ARG A 222 15.46 -5.50 -3.00
N ASP A 223 14.53 -6.09 -3.75
CA ASP A 223 13.19 -6.43 -3.28
C ASP A 223 13.12 -7.81 -2.60
N GLY A 224 14.28 -8.46 -2.40
CA GLY A 224 14.42 -9.65 -1.55
C GLY A 224 14.25 -10.99 -2.26
N CYS A 225 14.54 -11.08 -3.57
CA CYS A 225 14.63 -12.37 -4.25
C CYS A 225 15.86 -13.16 -3.80
N THR A 226 15.64 -14.42 -3.42
CA THR A 226 16.76 -15.35 -3.18
C THR A 226 17.37 -15.80 -4.51
N ASN A 227 18.66 -16.14 -4.53
CA ASN A 227 19.40 -16.50 -5.76
C ASN A 227 18.69 -17.58 -6.62
N SER A 228 17.89 -18.45 -6.01
CA SER A 228 17.12 -19.50 -6.69
C SER A 228 15.97 -18.96 -7.54
N GLU A 229 15.29 -17.90 -7.09
CA GLU A 229 14.15 -17.28 -7.81
C GLU A 229 14.63 -16.42 -9.00
N LEU A 230 15.87 -15.93 -8.93
CA LEU A 230 16.51 -15.20 -10.02
C LEU A 230 16.87 -16.15 -11.20
N ALA A 231 17.26 -17.39 -10.90
CA ALA A 231 17.65 -18.39 -11.91
C ALA A 231 16.48 -18.90 -12.74
N GLU A 232 15.28 -19.03 -12.15
CA GLU A 232 14.06 -19.38 -12.89
C GLU A 232 13.59 -18.24 -13.81
N LYS A 233 13.64 -16.98 -13.34
CA LYS A 233 13.18 -15.82 -14.11
C LYS A 233 14.09 -15.46 -15.29
N LEU A 234 15.37 -15.83 -15.24
CA LEU A 234 16.35 -15.50 -16.29
C LEU A 234 16.64 -16.65 -17.26
N GLY A 235 15.98 -17.81 -17.10
CA GLY A 235 16.06 -18.91 -18.06
C GLY A 235 17.49 -19.28 -18.45
N SER A 236 18.32 -19.70 -17.50
CA SER A 236 19.62 -20.29 -17.83
C SER A 236 19.53 -21.83 -17.86
N PRO A 237 20.00 -22.51 -18.93
CA PRO A 237 19.94 -23.95 -19.04
C PRO A 237 20.86 -24.62 -18.02
N ARG A 238 20.43 -25.76 -17.47
CA ARG A 238 21.27 -26.65 -16.67
C ARG A 238 22.53 -27.00 -17.46
N VAL A 239 23.70 -26.59 -16.96
CA VAL A 239 24.97 -27.21 -17.34
C VAL A 239 25.17 -28.40 -16.40
N ARG A 240 25.51 -29.54 -17.02
CA ARG A 240 25.67 -30.88 -16.44
C ARG A 240 26.52 -30.93 -15.18
#